data_AF-A0A3B9IN71-F1
#
_entry.id   AF-A0A3B9IN71-F1
#
_cell.length_a   1.000
_cell.length_b   1.000
_cell.length_c   1.000
_cell.angle_alpha   90.00
_cell.angle_beta   90.00
_cell.angle_gamma   90.00
#
_symmetry.space_group_name_H-M   'P 1'
#
loop_
_entity.id
_entity.type
_entity.pdbx_description
1 polymer ?
#
loop_
_entity_poly.entity_id
_entity_poly.type
_entity_poly.pdbx_seq_one_letter_code
_entity_poly.pdbx_strand_id
1 'polypeptide(L)'
;MTRTVIAGYVRTPFHFARKGALAGMRPDDLAAITLRGLLDRSGLDPRLIEDVIMGCAYPEGEQGDNVARIASLLAGLPIETGGMTVNRFCGSS
;
A
#
# COMPACT_ATOMS: atom_id res chain seq x y z
N MET A 1 -15.74 7.56 21.65
CA MET A 1 -14.50 7.12 20.97
C MET A 1 -14.67 5.66 20.63
N THR A 2 -14.55 5.30 19.35
CA THR A 2 -14.56 3.89 18.93
C THR A 2 -13.18 3.27 19.21
N ARG A 3 -13.15 1.96 19.49
CA ARG A 3 -11.89 1.25 19.74
C ARG A 3 -11.25 0.87 18.40
N THR A 4 -9.98 1.23 18.21
CA THR A 4 -9.18 0.79 17.06
C THR A 4 -8.79 -0.68 17.21
N VAL A 5 -8.91 -1.45 16.13
CA VAL A 5 -8.55 -2.88 16.06
C VAL A 5 -7.77 -3.16 14.78
N ILE A 6 -6.97 -4.22 14.79
CA ILE A 6 -6.33 -4.74 13.57
C ILE A 6 -7.27 -5.80 12.99
N ALA A 7 -7.95 -5.48 11.90
CA ALA A 7 -8.94 -6.37 11.27
C ALA A 7 -8.32 -7.39 10.29
N GLY A 8 -7.09 -7.14 9.82
CA GLY A 8 -6.39 -8.02 8.90
C GLY A 8 -4.95 -7.60 8.67
N TYR A 9 -4.14 -8.50 8.12
CA TYR A 9 -2.74 -8.26 7.79
C TYR A 9 -2.29 -9.14 6.63
N VAL A 10 -1.54 -8.55 5.70
CA VAL A 10 -0.89 -9.24 4.58
C VAL A 10 0.43 -8.56 4.25
N ARG A 11 1.30 -9.25 3.54
CA ARG A 11 2.52 -8.68 2.96
C ARG A 11 2.94 -9.43 1.70
N THR A 12 3.79 -8.82 0.88
CA THR A 12 4.50 -9.50 -0.21
C THR A 12 5.59 -10.44 0.34
N PRO A 13 6.06 -11.40 -0.48
CA PRO A 13 7.35 -12.04 -0.28
C PRO A 13 8.50 -11.02 -0.37
N PHE A 14 9.64 -11.34 0.25
CA PHE A 14 10.85 -10.53 0.16
C PHE A 14 11.87 -11.18 -0.79
N HIS A 15 12.53 -10.35 -1.58
CA HIS A 15 13.72 -10.72 -2.35
C HIS A 15 14.85 -9.75 -2.04
N PHE A 16 16.10 -10.18 -2.27
CA PHE A 16 17.24 -9.27 -2.21
C PHE A 16 17.13 -8.22 -3.31
N ALA A 17 17.52 -6.98 -3.00
CA ALA A 17 17.55 -5.90 -3.98
C ALA A 17 18.32 -6.34 -5.24
N ARG A 18 17.75 -6.03 -6.42
CA ARG A 18 18.30 -6.38 -7.74
C ARG A 18 18.44 -7.88 -8.02
N LYS A 19 17.78 -8.74 -7.24
CA LYS A 19 17.81 -10.20 -7.41
C LYS A 19 16.42 -10.81 -7.28
N GLY A 20 16.19 -11.92 -7.99
CA GLY A 20 14.95 -12.68 -7.89
C GLY A 20 13.77 -12.03 -8.62
N ALA A 21 12.58 -12.62 -8.43
CA ALA A 21 11.42 -12.36 -9.28
C ALA A 21 10.83 -10.95 -9.14
N LEU A 22 11.02 -10.29 -7.98
CA LEU A 22 10.46 -8.95 -7.73
C LEU A 22 11.40 -7.82 -8.16
N ALA A 23 12.61 -8.11 -8.65
CA ALA A 23 13.63 -7.08 -8.93
C ALA A 23 13.25 -6.11 -10.05
N GLY A 24 12.38 -6.54 -10.98
CA GLY A 24 11.87 -5.72 -12.07
C GLY A 24 10.45 -5.19 -11.85
N MET A 25 9.87 -5.41 -10.66
CA MET A 25 8.55 -4.87 -10.35
C MET A 25 8.66 -3.44 -9.86
N ARG A 26 7.74 -2.60 -10.33
CA ARG A 26 7.59 -1.26 -9.77
C ARG A 26 7.09 -1.34 -8.33
N PRO A 27 7.52 -0.42 -7.46
CA PRO A 27 7.14 -0.42 -6.05
C PRO A 27 5.65 -0.12 -5.82
N ASP A 28 5.03 0.72 -6.66
CA ASP A 28 3.59 1.00 -6.60
C ASP A 28 2.74 -0.20 -7.02
N ASP A 29 3.18 -1.01 -7.99
CA ASP A 29 2.55 -2.29 -8.32
C ASP A 29 2.63 -3.30 -7.16
N LEU A 30 3.79 -3.39 -6.48
CA LEU A 30 3.95 -4.23 -5.29
C LEU A 30 2.99 -3.80 -4.16
N ALA A 31 2.86 -2.50 -3.95
CA ALA A 31 1.93 -1.93 -2.98
C ALA A 31 0.47 -2.23 -3.36
N ALA A 32 0.09 -2.05 -4.63
CA ALA A 32 -1.25 -2.32 -5.13
C ALA A 32 -1.66 -3.79 -5.00
N ILE A 33 -0.74 -4.72 -5.27
CA ILE A 33 -0.96 -6.16 -5.06
C ILE A 33 -1.17 -6.47 -3.58
N THR A 34 -0.44 -5.80 -2.69
CA THR A 34 -0.62 -5.97 -1.24
C THR A 34 -2.00 -5.51 -0.78
N LEU A 35 -2.45 -4.33 -1.24
CA LEU A 35 -3.78 -3.79 -0.93
C LEU A 35 -4.89 -4.72 -1.43
N ARG A 36 -4.82 -5.15 -2.69
CA ARG A 36 -5.79 -6.10 -3.27
C ARG A 36 -5.82 -7.42 -2.53
N GLY A 37 -4.65 -7.98 -2.19
CA GLY A 37 -4.57 -9.20 -1.38
C GLY A 37 -5.11 -9.06 0.05
N LEU A 38 -5.20 -7.85 0.60
CA LEU A 38 -5.88 -7.58 1.88
C LEU A 38 -7.40 -7.51 1.69
N LEU A 39 -7.87 -6.79 0.67
CA LEU A 39 -9.29 -6.70 0.33
C LEU A 39 -9.88 -8.08 0.04
N ASP A 40 -9.21 -8.87 -0.80
CA ASP A 40 -9.63 -10.23 -1.16
C ASP A 40 -9.77 -11.15 0.07
N ARG A 41 -8.84 -11.05 1.03
CA ARG A 41 -8.87 -11.87 2.25
C ARG A 41 -9.87 -11.38 3.29
N SER A 42 -10.12 -10.09 3.33
CA SER A 42 -11.04 -9.49 4.30
C SER A 42 -12.50 -9.56 3.86
N GLY A 43 -12.76 -9.62 2.55
CA GLY A 43 -14.13 -9.55 2.01
C GLY A 43 -14.82 -8.21 2.27
N LEU A 44 -14.05 -7.17 2.63
CA LEU A 44 -14.56 -5.83 2.89
C LEU A 44 -15.03 -5.18 1.58
N ASP A 45 -16.14 -4.44 1.65
CA ASP A 45 -16.53 -3.53 0.57
C ASP A 45 -15.49 -2.42 0.43
N PRO A 46 -14.79 -2.29 -0.71
CA PRO A 46 -13.79 -1.25 -0.94
C PRO A 46 -14.27 0.18 -0.68
N ARG A 47 -15.59 0.43 -0.80
CA ARG A 47 -16.20 1.75 -0.57
C ARG A 47 -16.21 2.18 0.89
N LEU A 48 -15.92 1.27 1.81
CA LEU A 48 -15.77 1.57 3.24
C LEU A 48 -14.37 2.07 3.59
N ILE A 49 -13.40 2.00 2.66
CA ILE A 49 -12.04 2.48 2.90
C ILE A 49 -11.99 4.00 2.69
N GLU A 50 -11.81 4.73 3.79
CA GLU A 50 -11.73 6.19 3.79
C GLU A 50 -10.34 6.69 3.39
N ASP A 51 -9.27 6.02 3.83
CA ASP A 51 -7.89 6.48 3.60
C ASP A 51 -6.90 5.31 3.53
N VAL A 52 -5.85 5.48 2.74
CA VAL A 52 -4.70 4.57 2.67
C VAL A 52 -3.44 5.32 3.09
N ILE A 53 -2.90 4.95 4.25
CA ILE A 53 -1.68 5.52 4.80
C ILE A 53 -0.52 4.56 4.49
N MET A 54 0.48 5.03 3.74
CA MET A 54 1.62 4.21 3.32
C MET A 54 2.95 4.80 3.76
N GLY A 55 3.77 4.01 4.43
CA GLY A 55 5.14 4.38 4.75
C GLY A 55 6.06 4.27 3.54
N CYS A 56 6.80 5.33 3.23
CA CYS A 56 7.85 5.32 2.21
C CYS A 56 9.05 6.18 2.65
N ALA A 57 10.23 5.56 2.78
CA ALA A 57 11.44 6.24 3.24
C ALA A 57 12.06 7.18 2.19
N TYR A 58 11.87 6.87 0.90
CA TYR A 58 12.38 7.65 -0.24
C TYR A 58 11.25 7.86 -1.26
N PRO A 59 10.32 8.81 -1.02
CA PRO A 59 9.16 9.07 -1.87
C PRO A 59 9.54 9.89 -3.10
N GLU A 60 10.36 9.30 -3.97
CA GLU A 60 10.86 9.91 -5.20
C GLU A 60 10.85 8.90 -6.36
N GLY A 61 10.93 9.37 -7.60
CA GLY A 61 10.87 8.53 -8.80
C GLY A 61 9.58 7.71 -8.84
N GLU A 62 9.70 6.39 -9.05
CA GLU A 62 8.54 5.47 -9.07
C GLU A 62 7.80 5.35 -7.72
N GLN A 63 8.37 5.87 -6.64
CA GLN A 63 7.74 5.96 -5.31
C GLN A 63 7.28 7.39 -4.98
N GLY A 64 7.38 8.32 -5.94
CA GLY A 64 6.99 9.71 -5.81
C GLY A 64 5.48 9.94 -5.92
N ASP A 65 5.09 11.22 -6.04
CA ASP A 65 3.73 11.67 -6.35
C ASP A 65 2.62 11.02 -5.50
N ASN A 66 2.93 10.78 -4.22
CA ASN A 66 2.08 10.10 -3.24
C ASN A 66 1.77 8.64 -3.63
N VAL A 67 2.76 7.76 -3.42
CA VAL A 67 2.67 6.31 -3.71
C VAL A 67 1.47 5.63 -3.07
N ALA A 68 1.00 6.09 -1.90
CA ALA A 68 -0.21 5.58 -1.27
C ALA A 68 -1.44 5.75 -2.17
N ARG A 69 -1.60 6.94 -2.76
CA ARG A 69 -2.72 7.25 -3.66
C ARG A 69 -2.61 6.48 -4.98
N ILE A 70 -1.40 6.42 -5.54
CA ILE A 70 -1.15 5.68 -6.79
C ILE A 70 -1.47 4.19 -6.60
N ALA A 71 -0.90 3.57 -5.55
CA ALA A 71 -1.13 2.16 -5.24
C ALA A 71 -2.61 1.84 -4.96
N SER A 72 -3.33 2.76 -4.31
CA SER A 72 -4.77 2.60 -4.03
C SER A 72 -5.60 2.53 -5.31
N LEU A 73 -5.33 3.43 -6.27
CA LEU A 73 -6.01 3.44 -7.57
C LEU A 73 -5.64 2.21 -8.40
N LEU A 74 -4.36 1.80 -8.41
CA LEU A 74 -3.90 0.57 -9.06
C LEU A 74 -4.51 -0.71 -8.44
N ALA A 75 -4.84 -0.67 -7.15
CA ALA A 75 -5.53 -1.74 -6.45
C ALA A 75 -7.04 -1.79 -6.74
N GLY A 76 -7.58 -0.79 -7.44
CA GLY A 76 -9.00 -0.69 -7.77
C GLY A 76 -9.88 -0.10 -6.65
N LEU A 77 -9.29 0.61 -5.69
CA LEU A 77 -10.06 1.36 -4.70
C LEU A 77 -10.82 2.53 -5.38
N PRO A 78 -11.97 2.95 -4.82
CA PRO A 78 -12.72 4.08 -5.34
C PRO A 78 -11.89 5.38 -5.44
N ILE A 79 -12.25 6.25 -6.38
CA ILE A 79 -11.53 7.51 -6.58
C ILE A 79 -11.68 8.44 -5.37
N GLU A 80 -12.74 8.26 -4.58
CA GLU A 80 -13.03 9.01 -3.35
C GLU A 80 -12.12 8.62 -2.18
N THR A 81 -11.48 7.44 -2.21
CA THR A 81 -10.60 6.97 -1.13
C THR A 81 -9.37 7.87 -1.00
N GLY A 82 -9.11 8.37 0.21
CA GLY A 82 -7.91 9.14 0.53
C GLY A 82 -6.62 8.33 0.30
N GLY A 83 -5.51 9.05 0.22
CA GLY A 83 -4.20 8.41 0.25
C GLY A 83 -3.15 9.38 0.75
N MET A 84 -2.31 8.95 1.67
CA MET A 84 -1.18 9.74 2.15
C MET A 84 0.09 8.90 2.32
N THR A 85 1.19 9.45 1.83
CA THR A 85 2.52 8.87 2.04
C THR A 85 3.17 9.52 3.25
N VAL A 86 3.65 8.71 4.19
CA VAL A 86 4.33 9.16 5.40
C VAL A 86 5.79 8.73 5.39
N ASN A 87 6.67 9.60 5.89
CA ASN A 87 8.10 9.32 5.97
C ASN A 87 8.62 9.60 7.38
N ARG A 88 9.09 8.54 8.05
CA ARG A 88 9.88 8.55 9.28
C ARG A 88 11.01 7.52 9.17
N PHE A 89 11.69 7.49 8.03
CA PHE A 89 12.71 6.48 7.69
C PHE A 89 12.22 5.06 7.99
N CYS A 90 12.98 4.28 8.77
CA CYS A 90 12.65 2.89 9.11
C CYS A 90 11.34 2.74 9.90
N GLY A 91 10.80 3.80 10.50
CA GLY A 91 9.58 3.79 11.30
C GLY A 91 8.36 4.39 10.59
N SER A 92 8.31 4.29 9.26
CA SER A 92 7.23 4.90 8.46
C SER A 92 5.92 4.10 8.47
N SER A 93 5.96 2.79 8.77
CA SER A 93 4.81 1.87 8.75
C SER A 93 4.88 0.87 9.89
#